data_AF-A0A0S4JJ74-F1
#
_entry.id   AF-A0A0S4JJ74-F1
#
_cell.length_a   1.000
_cell.length_b   1.000
_cell.length_c   1.000
_cell.angle_alpha   90.00
_cell.angle_beta   90.00
_cell.angle_gamma   90.00
#
_symmetry.space_group_name_H-M   'P 1'
#
loop_
_entity.id
_entity.type
_entity.pdbx_description
1 polymer ?
#
loop_
_entity_poly.entity_id
_entity_poly.type
_entity_poly.pdbx_seq_one_letter_code
_entity_poly.pdbx_strand_id
1 'polypeptide(L)'
;MGKKKSHNPQVSLNTQDRKERVLLNEVDRVRATLPTPAYLAWCRQQCRKRGGLEFDSVRAVIWRDLLLLIPQASSTSLTPSSSGVFSGVNNNSGRASSVNAGASIAGNSSSNSNTTTTSSTVSGRHFMLAPSVPYAGGTGDGGALSPNCHLTVLDCDIKRSLWHLYPNDTIREEKRQLVKSLIMRCLSHRPQLHYYQGLHEVVGFVEYTVGAHVPRETLVAMVDQLLSQHFYAFCHQNMKSCEGILHGVHFALKVQCPELAAMLEELQLGPGTHFALPWVITWFTHHLAESHP
;
A
#
# COMPACT_ATOMS: atom_id res chain seq x y z
N MET A 1 52.87 -1.18 -19.57
CA MET A 1 52.46 -0.74 -18.21
C MET A 1 51.18 0.08 -18.31
N GLY A 2 50.02 -0.55 -18.14
CA GLY A 2 48.73 0.14 -18.13
C GLY A 2 48.48 0.80 -16.77
N LYS A 3 48.34 2.13 -16.74
CA LYS A 3 48.00 2.88 -15.53
C LYS A 3 46.59 2.48 -15.09
N LYS A 4 46.46 1.71 -14.00
CA LYS A 4 45.20 1.58 -13.25
C LYS A 4 44.80 2.98 -12.78
N LYS A 5 43.70 3.52 -13.33
CA LYS A 5 43.06 4.73 -12.80
C LYS A 5 42.59 4.39 -11.37
N SER A 6 43.25 4.97 -10.38
CA SER A 6 42.80 4.92 -8.99
C SER A 6 41.44 5.62 -8.89
N HIS A 7 40.40 4.85 -8.57
CA HIS A 7 39.05 5.37 -8.37
C HIS A 7 38.98 5.93 -6.94
N ASN A 8 38.91 7.25 -6.78
CA ASN A 8 38.91 7.91 -5.47
C ASN A 8 37.49 7.83 -4.84
N PRO A 9 37.29 7.07 -3.74
CA PRO A 9 35.96 6.83 -3.17
C PRO A 9 35.25 8.11 -2.66
N GLN A 10 36.03 9.07 -2.16
CA GLN A 10 35.52 10.35 -1.63
C GLN A 10 34.87 11.23 -2.71
N VAL A 11 35.44 11.23 -3.92
CA VAL A 11 34.88 12.00 -5.06
C VAL A 11 33.58 11.36 -5.57
N SER A 12 33.49 10.02 -5.53
CA SER A 12 32.30 9.28 -5.92
C SER A 12 31.11 9.56 -4.99
N LEU A 13 31.34 9.51 -3.67
CA LEU A 13 30.31 9.81 -2.66
C LEU A 13 29.77 11.24 -2.79
N ASN A 14 30.65 12.24 -2.90
CA ASN A 14 30.23 13.64 -3.05
C ASN A 14 29.43 13.87 -4.36
N THR A 15 29.76 13.13 -5.42
CA THR A 15 29.01 13.19 -6.68
C THR A 15 27.61 12.59 -6.53
N GLN A 16 27.49 11.47 -5.81
CA GLN A 16 26.23 10.78 -5.57
C GLN A 16 25.28 11.61 -4.70
N ASP A 17 25.78 12.20 -3.62
CA ASP A 17 25.03 13.12 -2.77
C ASP A 17 24.54 14.35 -3.56
N ARG A 18 25.36 14.85 -4.50
CA ARG A 18 24.97 15.98 -5.36
C ARG A 18 23.83 15.59 -6.30
N LYS A 19 23.88 14.40 -6.91
CA LYS A 19 22.81 13.91 -7.78
C LYS A 19 21.49 13.73 -7.02
N GLU A 20 21.55 13.09 -5.86
CA GLU A 20 20.40 12.89 -4.99
C GLU A 20 19.71 14.22 -4.66
N ARG A 21 20.49 15.23 -4.22
CA ARG A 21 19.97 16.57 -3.94
C ARG A 21 19.34 17.24 -5.16
N VAL A 22 19.93 17.10 -6.34
CA VAL A 22 19.36 17.65 -7.58
C VAL A 22 18.00 17.02 -7.88
N LEU A 23 17.87 15.70 -7.73
CA LEU A 23 16.61 14.99 -7.98
C LEU A 23 15.53 15.37 -6.95
N LEU A 24 15.89 15.48 -5.67
CA LEU A 24 14.95 15.94 -4.63
C LEU A 24 14.46 17.36 -4.90
N ASN A 25 15.36 18.27 -5.25
CA ASN A 25 15.00 19.65 -5.63
C ASN A 25 14.11 19.68 -6.88
N GLU A 26 14.35 18.78 -7.84
CA GLU A 26 13.48 18.65 -9.01
C GLU A 26 12.08 18.19 -8.61
N VAL A 27 11.96 17.17 -7.76
CA VAL A 27 10.66 16.69 -7.25
C VAL A 27 9.92 17.82 -6.54
N ASP A 28 10.57 18.59 -5.67
CA ASP A 28 9.92 19.70 -4.95
C ASP A 28 9.53 20.84 -5.89
N ARG A 29 10.37 21.17 -6.88
CA ARG A 29 10.05 22.17 -7.90
C ARG A 29 8.86 21.74 -8.75
N VAL A 30 8.83 20.50 -9.23
CA VAL A 30 7.74 19.98 -10.05
C VAL A 30 6.47 19.85 -9.22
N ARG A 31 6.58 19.40 -7.96
CA ARG A 31 5.47 19.42 -7.01
C ARG A 31 4.92 20.82 -6.93
N ALA A 32 5.70 21.84 -6.58
CA ALA A 32 5.21 23.21 -6.39
C ALA A 32 4.61 23.89 -7.66
N THR A 33 4.95 23.41 -8.86
CA THR A 33 4.56 24.07 -10.12
C THR A 33 3.38 23.41 -10.84
N LEU A 34 3.20 22.09 -10.71
CA LEU A 34 2.16 21.37 -11.45
C LEU A 34 0.89 21.16 -10.62
N PRO A 35 -0.32 21.23 -11.22
CA PRO A 35 -1.53 20.76 -10.56
C PRO A 35 -1.41 19.29 -10.11
N THR A 36 -2.05 18.91 -9.00
CA THR A 36 -1.92 17.56 -8.39
C THR A 36 -2.06 16.41 -9.40
N PRO A 37 -3.05 16.37 -10.32
CA PRO A 37 -3.15 15.28 -11.30
C PRO A 37 -1.94 15.20 -12.24
N ALA A 38 -1.42 16.35 -12.68
CA ALA A 38 -0.24 16.42 -13.56
C ALA A 38 1.04 16.04 -12.81
N TYR A 39 1.16 16.45 -11.54
CA TYR A 39 2.26 16.02 -10.67
C TYR A 39 2.26 14.51 -10.45
N LEU A 40 1.13 13.91 -10.10
CA LEU A 40 1.03 12.45 -9.92
C LEU A 40 1.29 11.69 -11.22
N ALA A 41 0.89 12.23 -12.38
CA ALA A 41 1.25 11.66 -13.68
C ALA A 41 2.77 11.72 -13.92
N TRP A 42 3.41 12.85 -13.60
CA TRP A 42 4.86 13.00 -13.67
C TRP A 42 5.58 12.01 -12.75
N CYS A 43 5.13 11.82 -11.50
CA CYS A 43 5.65 10.82 -10.57
C CYS A 43 5.59 9.41 -11.17
N ARG A 44 4.44 9.01 -11.74
CA ARG A 44 4.28 7.71 -12.42
C ARG A 44 5.24 7.57 -13.60
N GLN A 45 5.48 8.64 -14.35
CA GLN A 45 6.45 8.65 -15.44
C GLN A 45 7.88 8.43 -14.91
N GLN A 46 8.26 9.05 -13.80
CA GLN A 46 9.58 8.84 -13.18
C GLN A 46 9.78 7.37 -12.79
N CYS A 47 8.78 6.73 -12.19
CA CYS A 47 8.84 5.32 -11.82
C CYS A 47 9.03 4.37 -13.03
N ARG A 48 8.63 4.79 -14.24
CA ARG A 48 8.71 3.99 -15.47
C ARG A 48 9.99 4.23 -16.28
N LYS A 49 10.82 5.19 -15.91
CA LYS A 49 12.11 5.43 -16.58
C LYS A 49 12.99 4.18 -16.44
N ARG A 50 13.85 3.94 -17.44
CA ARG A 50 14.84 2.85 -17.38
C ARG A 50 15.72 3.04 -16.15
N GLY A 51 15.80 2.01 -15.29
CA GLY A 51 16.50 2.08 -14.01
C GLY A 51 15.66 2.60 -12.83
N GLY A 52 14.42 3.02 -13.08
CA GLY A 52 13.50 3.47 -12.04
C GLY A 52 13.99 4.70 -11.27
N LEU A 53 13.67 4.73 -9.98
CA LEU A 53 14.13 5.77 -9.05
C LEU A 53 15.41 5.28 -8.37
N GLU A 54 16.52 5.98 -8.56
CA GLU A 54 17.85 5.54 -8.12
C GLU A 54 18.01 5.55 -6.58
N PHE A 55 17.46 6.58 -5.92
CA PHE A 55 17.69 6.84 -4.50
C PHE A 55 16.46 6.53 -3.64
N ASP A 56 16.70 5.92 -2.48
CA ASP A 56 15.65 5.63 -1.49
C ASP A 56 14.96 6.89 -0.94
N SER A 57 15.70 8.00 -0.79
CA SER A 57 15.12 9.29 -0.42
C SER A 57 14.14 9.80 -1.49
N VAL A 58 14.45 9.62 -2.77
CA VAL A 58 13.58 10.00 -3.89
C VAL A 58 12.40 9.03 -3.98
N ARG A 59 12.62 7.72 -3.76
CA ARG A 59 11.55 6.71 -3.66
C ARG A 59 10.59 7.08 -2.54
N ALA A 60 11.08 7.43 -1.37
CA ALA A 60 10.27 7.82 -0.21
C ALA A 60 9.32 8.97 -0.52
N VAL A 61 9.83 10.02 -1.16
CA VAL A 61 9.03 11.19 -1.52
C VAL A 61 7.98 10.86 -2.58
N ILE A 62 8.39 10.19 -3.66
CA ILE A 62 7.49 9.87 -4.78
C ILE A 62 6.45 8.82 -4.40
N TRP A 63 6.84 7.75 -3.71
CA TRP A 63 5.91 6.69 -3.28
C TRP A 63 4.90 7.22 -2.26
N ARG A 64 5.34 8.05 -1.32
CA ARG A 64 4.43 8.72 -0.38
C ARG A 64 3.34 9.49 -1.13
N ASP A 65 3.73 10.32 -2.08
CA ASP A 65 2.78 11.17 -2.80
C ASP A 65 1.85 10.35 -3.71
N LEU A 66 2.35 9.29 -4.33
CA LEU A 66 1.55 8.39 -5.15
C LEU A 66 0.53 7.58 -4.33
N LEU A 67 0.91 7.10 -3.16
CA LEU A 67 0.03 6.27 -2.30
C LEU A 67 -0.96 7.12 -1.50
N LEU A 68 -0.51 8.26 -0.96
CA LEU A 68 -1.31 9.12 -0.10
C LEU A 68 -2.09 10.19 -0.86
N LEU A 69 -1.84 10.34 -2.17
CA LEU A 69 -2.49 11.31 -3.04
C LEU A 69 -2.40 12.75 -2.47
N ILE A 70 -1.28 13.07 -1.82
CA ILE A 70 -1.09 14.34 -1.10
C ILE A 70 -1.28 15.52 -2.08
N PRO A 71 -2.23 16.43 -1.82
CA PRO A 71 -2.36 17.66 -2.58
C PRO A 71 -1.17 18.58 -2.35
N GLN A 72 -0.92 19.47 -3.31
CA GLN A 72 -0.06 20.64 -3.17
C GLN A 72 -0.22 21.29 -1.77
N ALA A 73 0.88 21.51 -1.06
CA ALA A 73 0.85 22.36 0.11
C ALA A 73 0.51 23.78 -0.38
N SER A 74 -0.71 24.24 -0.14
CA SER A 74 -1.09 25.62 -0.35
C SER A 74 -0.20 26.48 0.54
N SER A 75 0.67 27.28 -0.08
CA SER A 75 1.44 28.34 0.54
C SER A 75 0.47 29.44 1.02
N THR A 76 -0.17 29.21 2.16
CA THR A 76 -0.88 30.25 2.90
C THR A 76 -0.02 30.65 4.08
N SER A 77 0.71 31.75 3.90
CA SER A 77 1.32 32.51 4.98
C SER A 77 0.24 32.91 5.99
N LEU A 78 0.22 32.28 7.15
CA LEU A 78 -0.59 32.73 8.27
C LEU A 78 0.14 33.90 8.94
N THR A 79 -0.27 35.12 8.58
CA THR A 79 -0.04 36.30 9.43
C THR A 79 -0.95 36.19 10.65
N PRO A 80 -0.44 36.35 11.89
CA PRO A 80 -1.29 36.32 13.07
C PRO A 80 -2.05 37.65 13.16
N SER A 81 -3.35 37.64 12.87
CA SER A 81 -4.22 38.79 13.16
C SER A 81 -4.76 38.68 14.57
N SER A 82 -4.42 39.69 15.34
CA SER A 82 -4.78 39.94 16.73
C SER A 82 -6.28 40.22 16.92
N SER A 83 -6.76 39.87 18.12
CA SER A 83 -7.81 40.55 18.89
C SER A 83 -9.28 40.31 18.51
N GLY A 84 -10.01 39.77 19.48
CA GLY A 84 -11.47 39.69 19.50
C GLY A 84 -11.98 39.21 20.86
N VAL A 85 -11.86 40.08 21.87
CA VAL A 85 -12.52 39.95 23.18
C VAL A 85 -14.04 40.02 22.97
N PHE A 86 -14.82 39.09 23.52
CA PHE A 86 -16.02 39.43 24.29
C PHE A 86 -16.45 38.29 25.22
N SER A 87 -16.76 38.70 26.44
CA SER A 87 -17.20 37.93 27.59
C SER A 87 -18.73 37.89 27.65
N GLY A 88 -19.29 36.84 28.26
CA GLY A 88 -20.44 37.00 29.14
C GLY A 88 -21.65 36.09 28.88
N VAL A 89 -21.86 35.11 29.79
CA VAL A 89 -23.01 35.02 30.74
C VAL A 89 -24.18 34.20 30.18
N ASN A 90 -24.37 32.95 30.65
CA ASN A 90 -25.31 32.51 31.72
C ASN A 90 -26.79 32.52 31.23
N ASN A 91 -27.70 31.58 31.49
CA ASN A 91 -27.79 30.58 32.54
C ASN A 91 -28.97 29.61 32.23
N ASN A 92 -28.84 28.39 32.73
CA ASN A 92 -29.86 27.56 33.39
C ASN A 92 -30.96 26.72 32.67
N SER A 93 -30.97 25.45 33.11
CA SER A 93 -32.09 24.63 33.62
C SER A 93 -32.97 23.80 32.66
N GLY A 94 -33.09 22.49 32.95
CA GLY A 94 -34.19 21.67 32.41
C GLY A 94 -34.05 20.13 32.41
N ARG A 95 -33.84 19.52 33.58
CA ARG A 95 -34.33 18.20 34.07
C ARG A 95 -35.04 17.20 33.10
N ALA A 96 -34.45 16.01 32.98
CA ALA A 96 -34.97 14.63 33.08
C ALA A 96 -36.11 14.02 32.20
N SER A 97 -35.83 12.76 31.84
CA SER A 97 -36.66 11.53 31.85
C SER A 97 -37.57 11.13 30.67
N SER A 98 -37.33 9.86 30.25
CA SER A 98 -38.24 8.81 29.72
C SER A 98 -39.09 9.17 28.48
N VAL A 99 -39.52 8.26 27.59
CA VAL A 99 -40.02 6.89 27.75
C VAL A 99 -39.88 6.16 26.40
N ASN A 100 -39.74 4.85 26.48
CA ASN A 100 -39.74 3.91 25.36
C ASN A 100 -41.19 3.52 25.00
N ALA A 101 -41.53 3.50 23.71
CA ALA A 101 -42.69 2.81 23.12
C ALA A 101 -42.35 2.65 21.62
N GLY A 102 -42.30 1.48 20.99
CA GLY A 102 -43.16 0.31 21.16
C GLY A 102 -44.23 0.32 20.07
N ALA A 103 -43.90 -0.13 18.85
CA ALA A 103 -44.89 -0.53 17.85
C ALA A 103 -44.25 -1.39 16.73
N SER A 104 -44.47 -2.69 16.84
CA SER A 104 -44.40 -3.72 15.81
C SER A 104 -45.56 -3.60 14.82
N ILE A 105 -45.36 -3.82 13.51
CA ILE A 105 -46.34 -4.47 12.62
C ILE A 105 -45.60 -5.26 11.52
N ALA A 106 -46.11 -6.47 11.29
CA ALA A 106 -45.72 -7.51 10.34
C ALA A 106 -46.01 -7.18 8.87
N GLY A 107 -45.49 -7.99 7.93
CA GLY A 107 -46.11 -8.06 6.60
C GLY A 107 -45.29 -8.68 5.48
N ASN A 108 -45.45 -9.99 5.32
CA ASN A 108 -45.50 -10.75 4.07
C ASN A 108 -44.29 -10.93 3.13
N SER A 109 -43.96 -12.21 3.00
CA SER A 109 -43.39 -12.91 1.85
C SER A 109 -44.10 -12.60 0.52
N SER A 110 -43.36 -12.63 -0.58
CA SER A 110 -43.68 -13.46 -1.77
C SER A 110 -42.59 -13.36 -2.84
N SER A 111 -42.26 -14.55 -3.34
CA SER A 111 -41.38 -14.90 -4.44
C SER A 111 -41.81 -14.26 -5.76
N ASN A 112 -40.86 -13.94 -6.64
CA ASN A 112 -41.11 -14.08 -8.07
C ASN A 112 -39.82 -14.34 -8.86
N SER A 113 -39.79 -15.49 -9.52
CA SER A 113 -38.85 -15.91 -10.55
C SER A 113 -39.20 -15.20 -11.85
N ASN A 114 -38.20 -14.69 -12.58
CA ASN A 114 -38.31 -14.50 -14.02
C ASN A 114 -36.97 -14.74 -14.70
N THR A 115 -36.99 -15.74 -15.57
CA THR A 115 -35.99 -16.11 -16.56
C THR A 115 -36.05 -15.10 -17.70
N THR A 116 -34.91 -14.55 -18.14
CA THR A 116 -34.81 -13.97 -19.49
C THR A 116 -33.40 -14.15 -20.04
N THR A 117 -33.38 -14.74 -21.22
CA THR A 117 -32.23 -15.11 -22.05
C THR A 117 -31.71 -13.90 -22.84
N THR A 118 -30.44 -13.98 -23.24
CA THR A 118 -29.74 -13.21 -24.31
C THR A 118 -29.18 -11.83 -23.95
N SER A 119 -27.84 -11.72 -24.00
CA SER A 119 -27.11 -10.99 -25.05
C SER A 119 -25.76 -10.49 -24.53
N SER A 120 -24.72 -10.89 -25.24
CA SER A 120 -23.32 -10.56 -25.05
C SER A 120 -23.02 -9.08 -25.35
N THR A 121 -22.45 -8.37 -24.39
CA THR A 121 -21.55 -7.23 -24.65
C THR A 121 -20.44 -7.23 -23.59
N VAL A 122 -19.22 -7.52 -24.04
CA VAL A 122 -17.98 -7.39 -23.27
C VAL A 122 -17.73 -5.91 -23.03
N SER A 123 -18.10 -5.42 -21.86
CA SER A 123 -17.70 -4.09 -21.37
C SER A 123 -16.55 -4.27 -20.40
N GLY A 124 -15.38 -3.72 -20.76
CA GLY A 124 -14.16 -3.80 -19.97
C GLY A 124 -14.40 -3.36 -18.53
N ARG A 125 -14.16 -4.28 -17.59
CA ARG A 125 -14.20 -3.97 -16.16
C ARG A 125 -13.00 -3.09 -15.83
N HIS A 126 -13.25 -1.79 -15.81
CA HIS A 126 -12.43 -0.80 -15.14
C HIS A 126 -12.27 -1.27 -13.68
N PHE A 127 -11.04 -1.49 -13.21
CA PHE A 127 -10.76 -1.72 -11.78
C PHE A 127 -11.24 -0.48 -11.02
N MET A 128 -12.45 -0.53 -10.44
CA MET A 128 -12.95 0.54 -9.59
C MET A 128 -12.10 0.56 -8.32
N LEU A 129 -11.30 1.62 -8.19
CA LEU A 129 -10.62 1.98 -6.95
C LEU A 129 -11.69 2.04 -5.84
N ALA A 130 -11.49 1.27 -4.77
CA ALA A 130 -12.33 1.39 -3.58
C ALA A 130 -12.24 2.83 -3.04
N PRO A 131 -13.34 3.41 -2.51
CA PRO A 131 -13.31 4.74 -1.93
C PRO A 131 -12.29 4.80 -0.79
N SER A 132 -11.34 5.73 -0.88
CA SER A 132 -10.33 5.99 0.15
C SER A 132 -11.01 6.48 1.43
N VAL A 133 -11.12 5.63 2.45
CA VAL A 133 -11.56 6.03 3.79
C VAL A 133 -10.40 6.75 4.48
N PRO A 134 -10.59 7.96 5.05
CA PRO A 134 -9.53 8.71 5.71
C PRO A 134 -8.98 7.95 6.93
N TYR A 135 -7.67 8.04 7.11
CA TYR A 135 -6.95 7.57 8.30
C TYR A 135 -7.41 8.39 9.53
N ALA A 136 -8.18 7.77 10.42
CA ALA A 136 -8.53 8.35 11.72
C ALA A 136 -7.48 7.89 12.74
N GLY A 137 -6.62 8.81 13.18
CA GLY A 137 -5.60 8.55 14.20
C GLY A 137 -6.25 8.24 15.55
N GLY A 138 -6.31 6.96 15.93
CA GLY A 138 -6.71 6.50 17.25
C GLY A 138 -5.51 6.06 18.07
N THR A 139 -5.27 6.73 19.20
CA THR A 139 -4.45 6.23 20.30
C THR A 139 -5.32 5.29 21.14
N GLY A 140 -5.15 3.97 20.95
CA GLY A 140 -5.91 2.95 21.65
C GLY A 140 -5.00 1.84 22.16
N ASP A 141 -5.01 1.69 23.49
CA ASP A 141 -4.29 0.74 24.33
C ASP A 141 -4.62 -0.74 24.02
N GLY A 142 -3.71 -1.64 24.38
CA GLY A 142 -3.74 -3.05 24.00
C GLY A 142 -4.92 -3.85 24.57
N GLY A 143 -5.58 -4.64 23.73
CA GLY A 143 -6.59 -5.61 24.19
C GLY A 143 -7.36 -6.26 23.05
N ALA A 144 -7.24 -7.58 22.95
CA ALA A 144 -7.84 -8.51 21.97
C ALA A 144 -7.34 -8.38 20.52
N LEU A 145 -6.59 -9.41 20.11
CA LEU A 145 -6.12 -9.59 18.75
C LEU A 145 -7.30 -9.83 17.83
N SER A 146 -7.37 -9.02 16.78
CA SER A 146 -8.45 -9.11 15.81
C SER A 146 -8.37 -10.47 15.07
N PRO A 147 -9.50 -11.14 14.81
CA PRO A 147 -9.54 -12.46 14.15
C PRO A 147 -8.92 -12.44 12.74
N ASN A 148 -8.71 -11.25 12.19
CA ASN A 148 -8.07 -11.03 10.91
C ASN A 148 -6.54 -11.17 10.93
N CYS A 149 -5.91 -11.37 12.10
CA CYS A 149 -4.46 -11.51 12.22
C CYS A 149 -4.07 -12.49 13.33
N HIS A 150 -3.78 -13.74 12.96
CA HIS A 150 -3.24 -14.74 13.88
C HIS A 150 -1.79 -14.42 14.25
N LEU A 151 -1.56 -13.88 15.45
CA LEU A 151 -0.20 -13.49 15.88
C LEU A 151 0.83 -14.59 15.78
N THR A 152 0.48 -15.83 16.12
CA THR A 152 1.42 -16.94 16.07
C THR A 152 1.95 -17.16 14.65
N VAL A 153 1.08 -17.02 13.64
CA VAL A 153 1.46 -17.12 12.23
C VAL A 153 2.35 -15.94 11.84
N LEU A 154 1.92 -14.71 12.19
CA LEU A 154 2.72 -13.50 11.93
C LEU A 154 4.11 -13.59 12.58
N ASP A 155 4.22 -14.08 13.81
CA ASP A 155 5.49 -14.21 14.52
C ASP A 155 6.43 -15.20 13.86
N CYS A 156 5.92 -16.36 13.43
CA CYS A 156 6.70 -17.33 12.67
C CYS A 156 7.22 -16.73 11.36
N ASP A 157 6.36 -15.99 10.65
CA ASP A 157 6.69 -15.32 9.40
C ASP A 157 7.72 -14.19 9.57
N ILE A 158 7.57 -13.36 10.59
CA ILE A 158 8.53 -12.28 10.90
C ILE A 158 9.90 -12.87 11.25
N LYS A 159 9.96 -13.94 12.05
CA LYS A 159 11.23 -14.60 12.43
C LYS A 159 12.03 -15.15 11.24
N ARG A 160 11.37 -15.47 10.13
CA ARG A 160 12.01 -15.99 8.91
C ARG A 160 12.24 -14.92 7.82
N SER A 161 11.91 -13.66 8.09
CA SER A 161 11.95 -12.56 7.11
C SER A 161 13.23 -11.71 7.15
N LEU A 162 13.39 -10.80 6.17
CA LEU A 162 14.38 -9.71 6.14
C LEU A 162 15.87 -10.11 6.06
N TRP A 163 16.20 -11.40 5.89
CA TRP A 163 17.59 -11.88 5.85
C TRP A 163 18.45 -11.19 4.78
N HIS A 164 17.92 -11.07 3.56
CA HIS A 164 18.63 -10.47 2.43
C HIS A 164 18.70 -8.93 2.52
N LEU A 165 17.75 -8.30 3.21
CA LEU A 165 17.65 -6.85 3.32
C LEU A 165 18.52 -6.30 4.46
N TYR A 166 18.60 -7.04 5.58
CA TYR A 166 19.37 -6.65 6.76
C TYR A 166 20.31 -7.78 7.19
N PRO A 167 21.56 -7.81 6.70
CA PRO A 167 22.53 -8.84 7.07
C PRO A 167 22.92 -8.83 8.55
N ASN A 168 22.93 -7.65 9.18
CA ASN A 168 23.24 -7.50 10.61
C ASN A 168 22.05 -7.96 11.47
N ASP A 169 22.30 -8.91 12.38
CA ASP A 169 21.28 -9.55 13.20
C ASP A 169 20.54 -8.58 14.13
N THR A 170 21.24 -7.66 14.77
CA THR A 170 20.66 -6.69 15.71
C THR A 170 19.73 -5.73 14.97
N ILE A 171 20.22 -5.16 13.86
CA ILE A 171 19.40 -4.29 13.00
C ILE A 171 18.21 -5.07 12.46
N ARG A 172 18.42 -6.31 11.99
CA ARG A 172 17.34 -7.14 11.44
C ARG A 172 16.24 -7.39 12.46
N GLU A 173 16.58 -7.68 13.72
CA GLU A 173 15.58 -7.91 14.76
C GLU A 173 14.80 -6.62 15.09
N GLU A 174 15.46 -5.48 15.20
CA GLU A 174 14.78 -4.19 15.36
C GLU A 174 13.79 -3.92 14.22
N LYS A 175 14.22 -4.17 12.98
CA LYS A 175 13.40 -3.99 11.77
C LYS A 175 12.23 -4.97 11.71
N ARG A 176 12.43 -6.22 12.13
CA ARG A 176 11.37 -7.23 12.29
C ARG A 176 10.28 -6.78 13.26
N GLN A 177 10.67 -6.22 14.41
CA GLN A 177 9.71 -5.67 15.37
C GLN A 177 8.95 -4.47 14.78
N LEU A 178 9.63 -3.62 14.02
CA LEU A 178 8.99 -2.50 13.32
C LEU A 178 7.95 -2.98 12.29
N VAL A 179 8.32 -3.93 11.42
CA VAL A 179 7.43 -4.51 10.40
C VAL A 179 6.23 -5.19 11.05
N LYS A 180 6.44 -5.99 12.10
CA LYS A 180 5.36 -6.60 12.89
C LYS A 180 4.40 -5.53 13.40
N SER A 181 4.93 -4.47 14.01
CA SER A 181 4.14 -3.36 14.54
C SER A 181 3.36 -2.61 13.44
N LEU A 182 3.95 -2.41 12.24
CA LEU A 182 3.25 -1.83 11.08
C LEU A 182 2.06 -2.68 10.64
N ILE A 183 2.27 -3.99 10.46
CA ILE A 183 1.23 -4.93 10.02
C ILE A 183 0.09 -4.94 11.04
N MET A 184 0.40 -5.14 12.32
CA MET A 184 -0.60 -5.17 13.38
C MET A 184 -1.42 -3.89 13.42
N ARG A 185 -0.76 -2.73 13.30
CA ARG A 185 -1.45 -1.43 13.33
C ARG A 185 -2.33 -1.19 12.11
N CYS A 186 -1.93 -1.63 10.92
CA CYS A 186 -2.78 -1.48 9.73
C CYS A 186 -4.00 -2.40 9.81
N LEU A 187 -3.80 -3.66 10.23
CA LEU A 187 -4.89 -4.64 10.33
C LEU A 187 -5.84 -4.38 11.50
N SER A 188 -5.37 -3.80 12.61
CA SER A 188 -6.23 -3.43 13.75
C SER A 188 -7.23 -2.33 13.39
N HIS A 189 -6.85 -1.40 12.50
CA HIS A 189 -7.74 -0.35 12.02
C HIS A 189 -8.65 -0.80 10.87
N ARG A 190 -8.41 -2.00 10.31
CA ARG A 190 -9.18 -2.56 9.18
C ARG A 190 -9.54 -4.03 9.40
N PRO A 191 -10.58 -4.31 10.19
CA PRO A 191 -11.04 -5.67 10.49
C PRO A 191 -11.36 -6.52 9.24
N GLN A 192 -11.70 -5.89 8.12
CA GLN A 192 -11.97 -6.55 6.84
C GLN A 192 -10.70 -7.08 6.14
N LEU A 193 -9.54 -6.51 6.43
CA LEU A 193 -8.26 -6.95 5.85
C LEU A 193 -7.67 -8.03 6.74
N HIS A 194 -7.32 -9.16 6.14
CA HIS A 194 -6.75 -10.33 6.79
C HIS A 194 -5.27 -10.45 6.46
N TYR A 195 -4.50 -10.89 7.45
CA TYR A 195 -3.13 -11.31 7.23
C TYR A 195 -3.10 -12.53 6.32
N TYR A 196 -2.28 -12.47 5.27
CA TYR A 196 -1.94 -13.61 4.43
C TYR A 196 -0.43 -13.89 4.52
N GLN A 197 -0.05 -15.15 4.34
CA GLN A 197 1.36 -15.55 4.36
C GLN A 197 2.10 -14.92 3.18
N GLY A 198 3.11 -14.08 3.47
CA GLY A 198 3.86 -13.30 2.48
C GLY A 198 3.63 -11.79 2.57
N LEU A 199 2.61 -11.33 3.31
CA LEU A 199 2.37 -9.89 3.52
C LEU A 199 3.58 -9.18 4.18
N HIS A 200 4.27 -9.86 5.09
CA HIS A 200 5.47 -9.34 5.74
C HIS A 200 6.62 -9.03 4.78
N GLU A 201 6.72 -9.73 3.65
CA GLU A 201 7.75 -9.47 2.63
C GLU A 201 7.50 -8.11 1.97
N VAL A 202 6.25 -7.82 1.62
CA VAL A 202 5.86 -6.55 1.00
C VAL A 202 6.06 -5.39 1.98
N VAL A 203 5.57 -5.53 3.21
CA VAL A 203 5.71 -4.48 4.24
C VAL A 203 7.18 -4.30 4.61
N GLY A 204 7.95 -5.38 4.70
CA GLY A 204 9.39 -5.35 4.93
C GLY A 204 10.15 -4.64 3.83
N PHE A 205 9.79 -4.87 2.56
CA PHE A 205 10.40 -4.17 1.43
C PHE A 205 10.08 -2.66 1.43
N VAL A 206 8.85 -2.28 1.74
CA VAL A 206 8.47 -0.87 1.88
C VAL A 206 9.25 -0.22 3.03
N GLU A 207 9.32 -0.89 4.17
CA GLU A 207 10.10 -0.42 5.32
C GLU A 207 11.58 -0.24 4.98
N TYR A 208 12.19 -1.22 4.32
CA TYR A 208 13.59 -1.16 3.90
C TYR A 208 13.85 0.01 2.95
N THR A 209 12.96 0.20 1.98
CA THR A 209 13.14 1.20 0.92
C THR A 209 12.92 2.62 1.43
N VAL A 210 11.88 2.88 2.22
CA VAL A 210 11.47 4.26 2.55
C VAL A 210 11.45 4.57 4.04
N GLY A 211 11.56 3.56 4.91
CA GLY A 211 11.35 3.71 6.35
C GLY A 211 12.36 4.62 7.04
N ALA A 212 13.59 4.74 6.52
CA ALA A 212 14.59 5.67 7.03
C ALA A 212 14.37 7.13 6.59
N HIS A 213 13.49 7.37 5.60
CA HIS A 213 13.31 8.66 4.94
C HIS A 213 11.95 9.31 5.20
N VAL A 214 11.03 8.61 5.88
CA VAL A 214 9.71 9.14 6.23
C VAL A 214 9.43 8.98 7.73
N PRO A 215 8.62 9.88 8.34
CA PRO A 215 8.14 9.67 9.70
C PRO A 215 7.35 8.37 9.82
N ARG A 216 7.39 7.75 11.01
CA ARG A 216 6.71 6.47 11.28
C ARG A 216 5.22 6.49 10.93
N GLU A 217 4.53 7.58 11.23
CA GLU A 217 3.10 7.74 10.94
C GLU A 217 2.81 7.81 9.44
N THR A 218 3.71 8.44 8.67
CA THR A 218 3.63 8.46 7.21
C THR A 218 3.83 7.05 6.65
N LEU A 219 4.78 6.28 7.18
CA LEU A 219 5.00 4.90 6.78
C LEU A 219 3.77 4.02 7.06
N VAL A 220 3.13 4.18 8.24
CA VAL A 220 1.86 3.51 8.56
C VAL A 220 0.81 3.86 7.53
N ALA A 221 0.59 5.15 7.24
CA ALA A 221 -0.40 5.58 6.26
C ALA A 221 -0.12 5.05 4.85
N MET A 222 1.16 4.98 4.44
CA MET A 222 1.56 4.43 3.14
C MET A 222 1.25 2.93 3.04
N VAL A 223 1.63 2.15 4.05
CA VAL A 223 1.32 0.71 4.11
C VAL A 223 -0.19 0.49 4.15
N ASP A 224 -0.88 1.27 4.97
CA ASP A 224 -2.33 1.23 5.10
C ASP A 224 -3.03 1.49 3.74
N GLN A 225 -2.65 2.52 2.98
CA GLN A 225 -3.18 2.75 1.63
C GLN A 225 -2.79 1.63 0.67
N LEU A 226 -1.55 1.14 0.74
CA LEU A 226 -1.07 0.05 -0.08
C LEU A 226 -1.94 -1.21 0.07
N LEU A 227 -2.28 -1.57 1.32
CA LEU A 227 -3.13 -2.73 1.59
C LEU A 227 -4.57 -2.53 1.13
N SER A 228 -5.12 -1.33 1.26
CA SER A 228 -6.49 -1.07 0.86
C SER A 228 -6.71 -0.89 -0.63
N GLN A 229 -5.68 -0.52 -1.39
CA GLN A 229 -5.83 -0.24 -2.82
C GLN A 229 -5.20 -1.33 -3.70
N HIS A 230 -4.01 -1.79 -3.36
CA HIS A 230 -3.22 -2.67 -4.23
C HIS A 230 -3.24 -4.13 -3.77
N PHE A 231 -3.29 -4.36 -2.45
CA PHE A 231 -3.31 -5.71 -1.88
C PHE A 231 -4.66 -6.14 -1.32
N TYR A 232 -5.71 -5.34 -1.54
CA TYR A 232 -7.04 -5.58 -0.96
C TYR A 232 -7.56 -6.98 -1.26
N ALA A 233 -7.44 -7.43 -2.51
CA ALA A 233 -7.84 -8.77 -2.92
C ALA A 233 -7.07 -9.86 -2.14
N PHE A 234 -5.76 -9.71 -1.95
CA PHE A 234 -4.96 -10.71 -1.23
C PHE A 234 -5.23 -10.70 0.28
N CYS A 235 -5.67 -9.56 0.82
CA CYS A 235 -6.08 -9.39 2.20
C CYS A 235 -7.53 -9.81 2.47
N HIS A 236 -8.26 -10.41 1.53
CA HIS A 236 -9.59 -10.95 1.84
C HIS A 236 -9.47 -12.31 2.53
N GLN A 237 -10.42 -12.65 3.39
CA GLN A 237 -10.49 -13.98 4.03
C GLN A 237 -10.55 -15.15 3.03
N ASN A 238 -10.97 -14.88 1.78
CA ASN A 238 -11.14 -15.90 0.76
C ASN A 238 -10.32 -15.52 -0.47
N MET A 239 -9.50 -16.46 -0.92
CA MET A 239 -8.65 -16.37 -2.11
C MET A 239 -9.41 -16.17 -3.43
N LYS A 240 -10.73 -16.44 -3.49
CA LYS A 240 -11.58 -16.13 -4.65
C LYS A 240 -11.46 -14.68 -5.12
N SER A 241 -11.21 -13.78 -4.18
CA SER A 241 -11.03 -12.35 -4.45
C SER A 241 -9.82 -12.04 -5.35
N CYS A 242 -8.79 -12.90 -5.39
CA CYS A 242 -7.61 -12.72 -6.24
C CYS A 242 -7.58 -13.61 -7.49
N GLU A 243 -8.58 -14.49 -7.69
CA GLU A 243 -8.68 -15.33 -8.90
C GLU A 243 -8.67 -14.48 -10.19
N GLY A 244 -9.34 -13.33 -10.16
CA GLY A 244 -9.34 -12.39 -11.29
C GLY A 244 -7.95 -11.88 -11.67
N ILE A 245 -7.06 -11.70 -10.68
CA ILE A 245 -5.66 -11.29 -10.93
C ILE A 245 -4.90 -12.44 -11.61
N LEU A 246 -5.05 -13.67 -11.10
CA LEU A 246 -4.36 -14.84 -11.66
C LEU A 246 -4.86 -15.18 -13.08
N HIS A 247 -6.17 -15.10 -13.31
CA HIS A 247 -6.74 -15.21 -14.66
C HIS A 247 -6.21 -14.09 -15.58
N GLY A 248 -5.99 -12.89 -15.05
CA GLY A 248 -5.34 -11.80 -15.78
C GLY A 248 -3.91 -12.14 -16.21
N VAL A 249 -3.13 -12.79 -15.35
CA VAL A 249 -1.78 -13.30 -15.69
C VAL A 249 -1.86 -14.31 -16.83
N HIS A 250 -2.77 -15.28 -16.74
CA HIS A 250 -2.97 -16.27 -17.80
C HIS A 250 -3.42 -15.62 -19.11
N PHE A 251 -4.33 -14.66 -19.06
CA PHE A 251 -4.80 -13.94 -20.23
C PHE A 251 -3.66 -13.17 -20.92
N ALA A 252 -2.82 -12.47 -20.13
CA ALA A 252 -1.64 -11.80 -20.67
C ALA A 252 -0.68 -12.79 -21.35
N LEU A 253 -0.46 -13.95 -20.74
CA LEU A 253 0.34 -15.03 -21.34
C LEU A 253 -0.28 -15.53 -22.64
N LYS A 254 -1.59 -15.73 -22.69
CA LYS A 254 -2.31 -16.18 -23.89
C LYS A 254 -2.20 -15.20 -25.05
N VAL A 255 -2.15 -13.90 -24.77
CA VAL A 255 -1.95 -12.86 -25.79
C VAL A 255 -0.50 -12.85 -26.31
N GLN A 256 0.48 -13.04 -25.43
CA GLN A 256 1.91 -12.92 -25.78
C GLN A 256 2.53 -14.23 -26.31
N CYS A 257 2.09 -15.37 -25.79
CA CYS A 257 2.58 -16.70 -26.12
C CYS A 257 1.43 -17.73 -26.06
N PRO A 258 0.57 -17.79 -27.11
CA PRO A 258 -0.59 -18.68 -27.13
C PRO A 258 -0.23 -20.17 -26.99
N GLU A 259 0.91 -20.59 -27.55
CA GLU A 259 1.38 -21.98 -27.49
C GLU A 259 1.69 -22.42 -26.06
N LEU A 260 2.43 -21.61 -25.30
CA LEU A 260 2.69 -21.88 -23.89
C LEU A 260 1.42 -21.85 -23.06
N ALA A 261 0.51 -20.91 -23.34
CA ALA A 261 -0.78 -20.86 -22.65
C ALA A 261 -1.61 -22.13 -22.89
N ALA A 262 -1.65 -22.64 -24.13
CA ALA A 262 -2.33 -23.89 -24.47
C ALA A 262 -1.71 -25.08 -23.73
N MET A 263 -0.37 -25.19 -23.73
CA MET A 263 0.34 -26.24 -22.97
C MET A 263 0.01 -26.19 -21.48
N LEU A 264 -0.04 -25.00 -20.87
CA LEU A 264 -0.41 -24.86 -19.45
C LEU A 264 -1.89 -25.22 -19.19
N GLU A 265 -2.81 -24.92 -20.11
CA GLU A 265 -4.21 -25.36 -20.04
C GLU A 265 -4.31 -26.89 -20.14
N GLU A 266 -3.58 -27.52 -21.08
CA GLU A 266 -3.51 -28.97 -21.26
C GLU A 266 -2.92 -29.70 -20.04
N LEU A 267 -2.00 -29.06 -19.31
CA LEU A 267 -1.41 -29.57 -18.07
C LEU A 267 -2.20 -29.20 -16.81
N GLN A 268 -3.39 -28.59 -16.95
CA GLN A 268 -4.23 -28.11 -15.83
C GLN A 268 -3.53 -27.09 -14.90
N LEU A 269 -2.50 -26.40 -15.40
CA LEU A 269 -1.79 -25.33 -14.70
C LEU A 269 -2.40 -23.94 -14.99
N GLY A 270 -3.12 -23.82 -16.12
CA GLY A 270 -3.97 -22.69 -16.48
C GLY A 270 -5.47 -23.05 -16.42
N PRO A 271 -6.40 -22.07 -16.42
CA PRO A 271 -6.18 -20.63 -16.41
C PRO A 271 -5.97 -20.04 -15.00
N GLY A 272 -6.14 -20.85 -13.95
CA GLY A 272 -6.04 -20.41 -12.56
C GLY A 272 -4.63 -19.97 -12.15
N THR A 273 -3.58 -20.42 -12.85
CA THR A 273 -2.19 -19.95 -12.74
C THR A 273 -1.71 -19.79 -11.28
N HIS A 274 -2.08 -20.76 -10.43
CA HIS A 274 -1.75 -20.74 -9.00
C HIS A 274 -0.24 -20.73 -8.74
N PHE A 275 0.57 -21.22 -9.68
CA PHE A 275 2.03 -21.13 -9.62
C PHE A 275 2.56 -19.67 -9.58
N ALA A 276 1.81 -18.71 -10.12
CA ALA A 276 2.18 -17.29 -10.10
C ALA A 276 1.72 -16.57 -8.82
N LEU A 277 0.91 -17.22 -7.98
CA LEU A 277 0.38 -16.62 -6.77
C LEU A 277 1.49 -16.10 -5.84
N PRO A 278 2.55 -16.87 -5.51
CA PRO A 278 3.63 -16.38 -4.67
C PRO A 278 4.29 -15.11 -5.21
N TRP A 279 4.41 -14.99 -6.54
CA TRP A 279 5.00 -13.82 -7.18
C TRP A 279 4.18 -12.56 -6.95
N VAL A 280 2.86 -12.64 -7.19
CA VAL A 280 1.98 -11.46 -7.11
C VAL A 280 1.73 -11.04 -5.66
N ILE A 281 1.55 -11.98 -4.73
CA ILE A 281 1.24 -11.65 -3.33
C ILE A 281 2.45 -11.12 -2.55
N THR A 282 3.66 -11.34 -3.06
CA THR A 282 4.91 -10.83 -2.46
C THR A 282 5.58 -9.77 -3.32
N TRP A 283 4.96 -9.28 -4.39
CA TRP A 283 5.59 -8.33 -5.31
C TRP A 283 6.97 -8.77 -5.82
N PHE A 284 7.13 -10.07 -6.08
CA PHE A 284 8.37 -10.66 -6.58
C PHE A 284 9.62 -10.43 -5.70
N THR A 285 9.46 -10.01 -4.43
CA THR A 285 10.57 -9.63 -3.54
C THR A 285 11.62 -10.72 -3.38
N HIS A 286 11.22 -11.99 -3.47
CA HIS A 286 12.09 -13.15 -3.33
C HIS A 286 12.65 -13.69 -4.65
N HIS A 287 12.09 -13.29 -5.80
CA HIS A 287 12.56 -13.77 -7.12
C HIS A 287 13.61 -12.85 -7.75
N LEU A 288 13.55 -11.54 -7.47
CA LEU A 288 14.46 -10.58 -8.10
C LEU A 288 15.78 -10.42 -7.34
N ALA A 289 15.87 -10.88 -6.08
CA ALA A 289 17.08 -10.83 -5.28
C ALA A 289 18.25 -11.64 -5.87
N GLU A 290 17.96 -12.65 -6.71
CA GLU A 290 18.96 -13.47 -7.41
C GLU A 290 19.52 -12.82 -8.69
N SER A 291 18.98 -11.66 -9.11
CA SER A 291 19.31 -11.02 -10.38
C SER A 291 20.30 -9.84 -10.28
N HIS A 292 20.95 -9.65 -9.13
CA HIS A 292 22.08 -8.73 -9.01
C HIS A 292 23.39 -9.43 -9.41
N PRO A 293 24.07 -9.05 -10.51
CA PRO A 293 25.46 -9.43 -10.77
C PRO A 293 26.44 -8.74 -9.81
#